data_AF-A0AAW6SSV4-F1
#
_entry.id   AF-A0AAW6SSV4-F1
#
_cell.length_a   1.000
_cell.length_b   1.000
_cell.length_c   1.000
_cell.angle_alpha   90.00
_cell.angle_beta   90.00
_cell.angle_gamma   90.00
#
_symmetry.space_group_name_H-M   'P 1'
#
loop_
_entity.id
_entity.type
_entity.pdbx_description
1 polymer ?
#
loop_
_entity_poly.entity_id
_entity_poly.type
_entity_poly.pdbx_seq_one_letter_code
_entity_poly.pdbx_strand_id
1 'polypeptide(L)'
;MNTQVTKQKVNFIGIHYLDLIAKMISQGGRISNLIVDQTDESINVSFNVEFNENMTIIKEKLVYENNMLMLWKVTTTEGERIIFSREQLNLYLNS
;
A
#
# COMPACT_ATOMS: atom_id res chain seq x y z
N MET A 1 -33.32 -21.13 -18.79
CA MET A 1 -32.48 -19.97 -19.15
C MET A 1 -31.22 -20.06 -18.31
N ASN A 2 -30.07 -20.37 -18.93
CA ASN A 2 -28.79 -20.48 -18.21
C ASN A 2 -28.17 -19.08 -18.13
N THR A 3 -28.16 -18.48 -16.96
CA THR A 3 -27.47 -17.22 -16.71
C THR A 3 -25.97 -17.51 -16.66
N GLN A 4 -25.24 -17.23 -17.74
CA GLN A 4 -23.78 -17.20 -17.72
C GLN A 4 -23.35 -16.03 -16.85
N VAL A 5 -22.82 -16.32 -15.67
CA VAL A 5 -22.15 -15.32 -14.83
C VAL A 5 -20.79 -15.04 -15.46
N THR A 6 -20.69 -13.98 -16.24
CA THR A 6 -19.41 -13.46 -16.74
C THR A 6 -18.57 -13.04 -15.53
N LYS A 7 -17.50 -13.79 -15.21
CA LYS A 7 -16.47 -13.36 -14.24
C LYS A 7 -15.82 -12.09 -14.80
N GLN A 8 -16.25 -10.92 -14.33
CA GLN A 8 -15.63 -9.65 -14.68
C GLN A 8 -14.25 -9.60 -14.01
N LYS A 9 -13.18 -9.64 -14.81
CA LYS A 9 -11.79 -9.57 -14.32
C LYS A 9 -11.52 -8.15 -13.83
N VAL A 10 -11.73 -7.91 -12.54
CA VAL A 10 -11.42 -6.61 -11.90
C VAL A 10 -9.90 -6.45 -11.85
N ASN A 11 -9.35 -5.49 -12.59
CA ASN A 11 -7.93 -5.17 -12.51
C ASN A 11 -7.69 -4.18 -11.36
N PHE A 12 -7.48 -4.72 -10.16
CA PHE A 12 -7.19 -3.90 -8.98
C PHE A 12 -5.76 -3.36 -9.06
N ILE A 13 -5.58 -2.05 -9.20
CA ILE A 13 -4.25 -1.42 -9.27
C ILE A 13 -3.63 -1.16 -7.89
N GLY A 14 -4.44 -1.09 -6.84
CA GLY A 14 -3.99 -0.73 -5.48
C GLY A 14 -4.14 0.75 -5.15
N ILE A 15 -3.65 1.14 -3.97
CA ILE A 15 -3.54 2.55 -3.55
C ILE A 15 -2.20 3.13 -4.02
N HIS A 16 -2.20 4.37 -4.50
CA HIS A 16 -0.96 5.08 -4.82
C HIS A 16 -0.38 5.75 -3.57
N TYR A 17 0.95 5.81 -3.45
CA TYR A 17 1.60 6.30 -2.22
C TYR A 17 1.29 7.77 -1.94
N LEU A 18 1.09 8.58 -2.98
CA LEU A 18 0.68 9.98 -2.82
C LEU A 18 -0.73 10.12 -2.23
N ASP A 19 -1.66 9.23 -2.59
CA ASP A 19 -3.01 9.22 -2.02
C ASP A 19 -2.95 8.85 -0.53
N LEU A 20 -2.10 7.87 -0.18
CA LEU A 20 -1.86 7.49 1.20
C LEU A 20 -1.22 8.64 2.00
N ILE A 21 -0.20 9.30 1.46
CA ILE A 21 0.42 10.48 2.07
C ILE A 21 -0.60 11.59 2.29
N ALA A 22 -1.38 11.94 1.27
CA ALA A 22 -2.41 12.96 1.36
C ALA A 22 -3.44 12.61 2.44
N LYS A 23 -3.84 11.32 2.51
CA LYS A 23 -4.75 10.83 3.54
C LYS A 23 -4.16 10.98 4.95
N MET A 24 -2.91 10.58 5.16
CA MET A 24 -2.25 10.68 6.46
C MET A 24 -2.09 12.13 6.91
N ILE A 25 -1.70 13.03 6.01
CA ILE A 25 -1.63 14.48 6.28
C ILE A 25 -3.00 15.03 6.65
N SER A 26 -4.06 14.64 5.92
CA SER A 26 -5.44 15.08 6.23
C SER A 26 -5.92 14.63 7.62
N GLN A 27 -5.30 13.58 8.19
CA GLN A 27 -5.58 13.06 9.52
C GLN A 27 -4.68 13.68 10.60
N GLY A 28 -3.89 14.70 10.27
CA GLY A 28 -2.96 15.35 11.19
C GLY A 28 -1.59 14.68 11.29
N GLY A 29 -1.28 13.72 10.41
CA GLY A 29 0.01 13.07 10.35
C GLY A 29 1.09 13.96 9.74
N ARG A 30 2.29 13.91 10.32
CA ARG A 30 3.49 14.55 9.74
C ARG A 30 4.34 13.51 9.01
N ILE A 31 4.59 13.75 7.73
CA ILE A 31 5.44 12.87 6.90
C ILE A 31 6.91 13.24 7.09
N SER A 32 7.78 12.24 7.25
CA SER A 32 9.23 12.39 7.29
C SER A 32 9.92 11.21 6.64
N ASN A 33 11.22 11.34 6.32
CA ASN A 33 12.05 10.29 5.73
C ASN A 33 11.40 9.61 4.50
N LEU A 34 10.79 10.41 3.62
CA LEU A 34 10.25 9.92 2.36
C LEU A 34 11.40 9.53 1.43
N ILE A 35 11.45 8.26 1.06
CA ILE A 35 12.38 7.67 0.11
C ILE A 35 11.55 7.06 -1.01
N VAL A 36 11.89 7.39 -2.25
CA VAL A 36 11.29 6.85 -3.47
C VAL A 36 12.40 6.34 -4.35
N ASP A 37 12.57 5.02 -4.37
CA ASP A 37 13.52 4.33 -5.24
C ASP A 37 12.76 3.78 -6.45
N GLN A 38 13.03 4.34 -7.63
CA GLN A 38 12.32 4.01 -8.86
C GLN A 38 13.27 3.45 -9.91
N THR A 39 12.84 2.36 -10.54
CA THR A 39 13.37 1.81 -11.80
C THR A 39 12.28 1.82 -12.86
N ASP A 40 12.60 1.38 -14.08
CA ASP A 40 11.62 1.34 -15.19
C ASP A 40 10.41 0.44 -14.88
N GLU A 41 10.61 -0.61 -14.08
CA GLU A 41 9.60 -1.64 -13.81
C GLU A 41 9.09 -1.61 -12.36
N SER A 42 9.82 -0.98 -11.44
CA SER A 42 9.53 -1.05 -10.01
C SER A 42 9.60 0.30 -9.31
N ILE A 43 8.73 0.49 -8.33
CA ILE A 43 8.77 1.65 -7.43
C ILE A 43 8.74 1.13 -6.00
N ASN A 44 9.74 1.50 -5.20
CA ASN A 44 9.80 1.22 -3.77
C ASN A 44 9.69 2.55 -3.02
N VAL A 45 8.62 2.70 -2.25
CA VAL A 45 8.36 3.89 -1.46
C VAL A 45 8.42 3.52 0.01
N SER A 46 9.15 4.32 0.79
CA SER A 46 9.07 4.25 2.25
C SER A 46 8.99 5.63 2.85
N PHE A 47 8.22 5.78 3.92
CA PHE A 47 8.13 7.03 4.66
C PHE A 47 7.70 6.78 6.09
N ASN A 48 8.00 7.72 6.96
CA ASN A 48 7.50 7.74 8.32
C ASN A 48 6.30 8.68 8.40
N VAL A 49 5.29 8.27 9.17
CA VAL A 49 4.15 9.10 9.58
C VAL A 49 4.20 9.22 11.08
N GLU A 50 4.08 10.44 11.57
CA GLU A 50 4.04 10.74 12.99
C GLU A 50 2.72 11.41 13.35
N PHE A 51 2.07 10.91 14.40
CA PHE A 51 0.87 11.52 14.99
C PHE A 51 1.16 11.98 16.42
N ASN A 52 0.57 13.14 16.80
CA ASN A 52 0.62 13.73 18.14
C ASN A 52 2.04 13.82 18.73
N GLU A 53 2.83 14.81 18.31
CA GLU A 53 4.13 15.19 18.89
C GLU A 53 5.03 14.00 19.30
N ASN A 54 5.38 13.14 18.34
CA ASN A 54 6.22 11.94 18.48
C ASN A 54 5.63 10.73 19.23
N MET A 55 4.36 10.73 19.63
CA MET A 55 3.80 9.57 20.37
C MET A 55 3.63 8.31 19.52
N THR A 56 3.34 8.45 18.22
CA THR A 56 3.15 7.31 17.34
C THR A 56 3.89 7.53 16.04
N ILE A 57 4.98 6.77 15.85
CA ILE A 57 5.72 6.72 14.60
C ILE A 57 5.35 5.42 13.88
N ILE A 58 4.79 5.59 12.69
CA ILE A 58 4.45 4.51 11.76
C ILE A 58 5.42 4.59 10.60
N LYS A 59 6.00 3.46 10.19
CA LYS A 59 6.78 3.36 8.95
C LYS A 59 5.95 2.65 7.90
N GLU A 60 5.73 3.35 6.81
CA GLU A 60 5.02 2.86 5.65
C GLU A 60 6.04 2.36 4.62
N LYS A 61 5.83 1.17 4.07
CA LYS A 61 6.57 0.63 2.93
C LYS A 61 5.61 0.11 1.88
N LEU A 62 5.69 0.67 0.67
CA LEU A 62 4.89 0.29 -0.48
C LEU A 62 5.81 -0.14 -1.62
N VAL A 63 5.53 -1.29 -2.20
CA VAL A 63 6.26 -1.85 -3.35
C VAL A 63 5.30 -1.97 -4.51
N TYR A 64 5.70 -1.42 -5.65
CA TYR A 64 4.96 -1.47 -6.90
C TYR A 64 5.79 -2.14 -7.98
N GLU A 65 5.12 -2.89 -8.84
CA GLU A 65 5.66 -3.46 -10.08
C GLU A 65 4.73 -3.10 -11.22
N ASN A 66 5.25 -2.56 -12.32
CA ASN A 66 4.47 -2.15 -13.49
C ASN A 66 3.26 -1.26 -13.11
N ASN A 67 3.48 -0.29 -12.21
CA ASN A 67 2.46 0.61 -11.64
C ASN A 67 1.34 -0.08 -10.83
N MET A 68 1.48 -1.36 -10.49
CA MET A 68 0.55 -2.07 -9.62
C MET A 68 1.13 -2.22 -8.22
N LEU A 69 0.35 -1.92 -7.19
CA LEU A 69 0.76 -2.21 -5.81
C LEU A 69 0.90 -3.72 -5.63
N MET A 70 2.07 -4.15 -5.18
CA MET A 70 2.41 -5.54 -4.90
C MET A 70 2.38 -5.83 -3.40
N LEU A 71 2.92 -4.92 -2.61
CA LEU A 71 3.03 -5.05 -1.16
C LEU A 71 2.81 -3.70 -0.49
N TRP A 72 1.99 -3.68 0.55
CA TRP A 72 1.93 -2.58 1.51
C TRP A 72 2.14 -3.13 2.91
N LYS A 73 3.17 -2.62 3.56
CA LYS A 73 3.64 -3.05 4.86
C LYS A 73 3.76 -1.85 5.80
N VAL A 74 3.28 -2.05 7.02
CA VAL A 74 3.31 -1.07 8.09
C VAL A 74 4.18 -1.60 9.22
N THR A 75 5.14 -0.81 9.67
CA THR A 75 5.95 -1.12 10.85
C THR A 75 5.67 -0.09 11.94
N THR A 76 5.36 -0.58 13.13
CA THR A 76 5.17 0.22 14.35
C THR A 76 6.17 -0.25 15.41
N THR A 77 6.14 0.36 16.60
CA THR A 77 6.90 -0.11 17.77
C THR A 77 6.48 -1.51 18.22
N GLU A 78 5.22 -1.90 17.99
CA GLU A 78 4.67 -3.22 18.35
C GLU A 78 5.05 -4.32 17.35
N GLY A 79 5.61 -3.94 16.20
CA GLY A 79 6.05 -4.86 15.16
C GLY A 79 5.53 -4.50 13.78
N GLU A 80 5.60 -5.48 12.89
CA GLU A 80 5.34 -5.34 11.46
C GLU A 80 4.06 -6.06 11.05
N ARG A 81 3.27 -5.43 10.17
CA ARG A 81 2.06 -6.01 9.59
C ARG A 81 2.01 -5.75 8.09
N ILE A 82 1.62 -6.77 7.34
CA ILE A 82 1.31 -6.64 5.91
C ILE A 82 -0.17 -6.23 5.81
N ILE A 83 -0.43 -5.03 5.31
CA ILE A 83 -1.79 -4.50 5.10
C ILE A 83 -2.35 -5.03 3.79
N PHE A 84 -1.50 -5.15 2.77
CA PHE A 84 -1.88 -5.68 1.47
C PHE A 84 -0.74 -6.48 0.85
N SER A 85 -1.09 -7.61 0.24
CA SER A 85 -0.22 -8.38 -0.64
C SER A 85 -1.00 -8.82 -1.87
N ARG A 86 -0.46 -8.55 -3.06
CA ARG A 86 -1.06 -9.00 -4.31
C ARG A 86 -1.05 -10.52 -4.45
N GLU A 87 -0.06 -11.18 -3.89
CA GLU A 87 -0.02 -12.65 -3.82
C GLU A 87 -1.24 -13.19 -3.07
N GLN A 88 -1.54 -12.64 -1.89
CA GLN A 88 -2.71 -13.02 -1.10
C GLN A 88 -4.01 -12.72 -1.84
N LEU A 89 -4.13 -11.54 -2.45
CA LEU A 89 -5.30 -11.20 -3.28
C LEU A 89 -5.50 -12.21 -4.42
N ASN A 90 -4.43 -12.58 -5.13
CA ASN A 90 -4.49 -13.53 -6.22
C ASN A 90 -4.91 -14.93 -5.75
N LEU A 91 -4.51 -15.35 -4.55
CA LEU A 91 -4.99 -16.59 -3.96
C LEU A 91 -6.50 -16.56 -3.74
N TYR A 92 -7.04 -15.45 -3.20
CA TYR A 92 -8.49 -15.29 -3.01
C TYR A 92 -9.29 -15.19 -4.31
N LEU A 93 -8.73 -14.61 -5.36
CA LEU A 93 -9.42 -14.47 -6.65
C LEU A 93 -9.41 -15.76 -7.48
N ASN A 94 -8.43 -16.65 -7.23
CA ASN A 94 -8.26 -17.91 -7.95
C ASN A 94 -8.80 -19.12 -7.18
N SER A 95 -9.21 -18.97 -5.92
CA SER A 95 -9.99 -19.95 -5.16
C SER A 95 -11.47 -19.94 -5.58
#